data_AF-A0A418CSZ7-F1
#
_entry.id   AF-A0A418CSZ7-F1
#
_cell.length_a   1.000
_cell.length_b   1.000
_cell.length_c   1.000
_cell.angle_alpha   90.00
_cell.angle_beta   90.00
_cell.angle_gamma   90.00
#
_symmetry.space_group_name_H-M   'P 1'
#
loop_
_entity.id
_entity.type
_entity.pdbx_description
1 polymer ?
#
loop_
_entity_poly.entity_id
_entity_poly.type
_entity_poly.pdbx_seq_one_letter_code
_entity_poly.pdbx_strand_id
1 'polypeptide(L)'
;MGEPALTIKAQYQQGYRQTKKNEKAALLAKVGELEKTLVRIRRRHSATAKHSERPASKDLLLPWKDVAKALSESAREALVLQLSLRKDLDLNREVFQRLATWMEPSMPWGVSNTSLARMPLVAHPEARRHGLDWLTQLVFHNTDAILDKYQFPPIDPTTRHHRPYFDILAHANADSSVSVVCQYMRTFHGAMDDVVRLVYQEEIQRKSYTGMTPDECASRNHQQRQIRV
;
A
#
# COMPACT_ATOMS: atom_id res chain seq x y z
N MET A 1 -1.20 -99.40 27.90
CA MET A 1 -1.92 -98.29 28.58
C MET A 1 -1.68 -96.98 27.82
N GLY A 2 -2.46 -96.68 26.77
CA GLY A 2 -2.20 -95.51 25.91
C GLY A 2 -3.38 -94.97 25.07
N GLU A 3 -4.63 -95.33 25.35
CA GLU A 3 -5.78 -94.98 24.50
C GLU A 3 -6.83 -93.95 25.00
N PRO A 4 -6.74 -93.28 26.17
CA PRO A 4 -7.74 -92.25 26.51
C PRO A 4 -7.46 -90.88 25.84
N ALA A 5 -6.21 -90.59 25.47
CA ALA A 5 -5.81 -89.25 25.00
C ALA A 5 -6.22 -88.94 23.54
N LEU A 6 -6.32 -89.97 22.68
CA LEU A 6 -6.69 -89.80 21.27
C LEU A 6 -8.20 -89.53 21.10
N THR A 7 -9.03 -90.19 21.90
CA THR A 7 -10.50 -90.02 21.89
C THR A 7 -10.91 -88.63 22.36
N ILE A 8 -10.24 -88.09 23.38
CA ILE A 8 -10.48 -86.72 23.88
C ILE A 8 -10.10 -85.68 22.82
N LYS A 9 -8.95 -85.85 22.13
CA LYS A 9 -8.55 -84.96 21.03
C LYS A 9 -9.55 -84.99 19.87
N ALA A 10 -10.05 -86.17 19.50
CA ALA A 10 -11.04 -86.32 18.44
C ALA A 10 -12.36 -85.62 18.79
N GLN A 11 -12.85 -85.78 20.03
CA GLN A 11 -14.05 -85.08 20.52
C GLN A 11 -13.87 -83.55 20.54
N TYR A 12 -12.71 -83.06 20.98
CA TYR A 12 -12.40 -81.63 20.97
C TYR A 12 -12.35 -81.06 19.54
N GLN A 13 -11.73 -81.78 18.61
CA GLN A 13 -11.69 -81.39 17.19
C GLN A 13 -13.08 -81.39 16.55
N GLN A 14 -13.96 -82.33 16.89
CA GLN A 14 -15.35 -82.33 16.44
C GLN A 14 -16.13 -81.13 17.00
N GLY A 15 -15.99 -80.84 18.30
CA GLY A 15 -16.59 -79.66 18.93
C GLY A 15 -16.14 -78.36 18.28
N TYR A 16 -14.84 -78.22 18.00
CA TYR A 16 -14.27 -77.05 17.32
C TYR A 16 -14.81 -76.88 15.88
N ARG A 17 -14.94 -77.99 15.13
CA ARG A 17 -15.53 -77.94 13.78
C ARG A 17 -17.00 -77.51 13.84
N GLN A 18 -17.75 -77.97 14.83
CA GLN A 18 -19.15 -77.62 15.00
C GLN A 18 -19.34 -76.17 15.40
N THR A 19 -18.53 -75.64 16.33
CA THR A 19 -18.58 -74.22 16.69
C THR A 19 -18.23 -73.32 15.52
N LYS A 20 -17.19 -73.65 14.74
CA LYS A 20 -16.84 -72.89 13.52
C LYS A 20 -17.93 -72.94 12.45
N LYS A 21 -18.60 -74.09 12.29
CA LYS A 21 -19.74 -74.22 11.36
C LYS A 21 -20.92 -73.35 11.79
N ASN A 22 -21.24 -73.33 13.09
CA ASN A 22 -22.31 -72.50 13.65
C ASN A 22 -21.99 -71.00 13.53
N GLU A 23 -20.74 -70.60 13.82
CA GLU A 23 -20.26 -69.22 13.69
C GLU A 23 -20.36 -68.73 12.25
N LYS A 24 -19.93 -69.54 11.28
CA LYS A 24 -20.09 -69.24 9.85
C LYS A 24 -21.56 -69.06 9.45
N ALA A 25 -22.46 -69.92 9.96
CA ALA A 25 -23.89 -69.81 9.68
C ALA A 25 -24.49 -68.52 10.25
N ALA A 26 -24.10 -68.13 11.47
CA ALA A 26 -24.55 -66.89 12.09
C ALA A 26 -24.08 -65.64 11.33
N LEU A 27 -22.83 -65.63 10.86
CA LEU A 27 -22.29 -64.52 10.06
C LEU A 27 -23.02 -64.38 8.72
N LEU A 28 -23.31 -65.49 8.04
CA LEU A 28 -24.06 -65.46 6.78
C LEU A 28 -25.50 -64.94 6.98
N ALA A 29 -26.16 -65.31 8.08
CA ALA A 29 -27.47 -64.77 8.42
C ALA A 29 -27.42 -63.25 8.64
N LYS A 30 -26.39 -62.75 9.33
CA LYS A 30 -26.18 -61.32 9.58
C LYS A 30 -25.89 -60.55 8.30
N VAL A 31 -25.10 -61.11 7.38
CA VAL A 31 -24.88 -60.52 6.05
C VAL A 31 -26.20 -60.41 5.29
N GLY A 32 -27.01 -61.48 5.25
CA GLY A 32 -28.32 -61.45 4.59
C GLY A 32 -29.30 -60.45 5.21
N GLU A 33 -29.24 -60.23 6.52
CA GLU A 33 -30.03 -59.20 7.19
C GLU A 33 -29.57 -57.79 6.82
N LEU A 34 -28.25 -57.55 6.81
CA LEU A 34 -27.65 -56.26 6.43
C LEU A 34 -27.91 -55.93 4.95
N GLU A 35 -27.88 -56.92 4.07
CA GLU A 35 -28.24 -56.73 2.67
C GLU A 35 -29.72 -56.34 2.53
N LYS A 36 -30.62 -56.97 3.30
CA LYS A 36 -32.04 -56.61 3.33
C LYS A 36 -32.26 -55.20 3.86
N THR A 37 -31.53 -54.77 4.89
CA THR A 37 -31.65 -53.40 5.42
C THR A 37 -31.13 -52.37 4.42
N LEU A 38 -30.01 -52.64 3.74
CA LEU A 38 -29.49 -51.78 2.68
C LEU A 38 -30.47 -51.66 1.51
N VAL A 39 -31.06 -52.77 1.06
CA VAL A 39 -32.08 -52.74 -0.01
C VAL A 39 -33.31 -51.94 0.42
N ARG A 40 -33.74 -52.06 1.70
CA ARG A 40 -34.87 -51.29 2.24
C ARG A 40 -34.58 -49.79 2.27
N ILE A 41 -33.39 -49.39 2.74
CA ILE A 41 -32.97 -47.99 2.78
C ILE A 41 -32.86 -47.42 1.36
N ARG A 42 -32.25 -48.18 0.43
CA ARG A 42 -32.12 -47.77 -0.98
C ARG A 42 -33.46 -47.63 -1.68
N ARG A 43 -34.41 -48.55 -1.44
CA ARG A 43 -35.79 -48.46 -1.96
C ARG A 43 -36.55 -47.28 -1.34
N ARG A 44 -36.35 -47.00 -0.05
CA ARG A 44 -36.95 -45.83 0.60
C ARG A 44 -36.43 -44.53 -0.02
N HIS A 45 -35.13 -44.46 -0.30
CA HIS A 45 -34.50 -43.31 -0.95
C HIS A 45 -34.91 -43.16 -2.43
N SER A 46 -35.10 -44.25 -3.16
CA SER A 46 -35.53 -44.18 -4.56
C SER A 46 -37.03 -43.93 -4.72
N ALA A 47 -37.86 -44.43 -3.80
CA ALA A 47 -39.30 -44.13 -3.78
C ALA A 47 -39.58 -42.69 -3.37
N THR A 48 -38.81 -42.12 -2.42
CA THR A 48 -38.90 -40.69 -2.11
C THR A 48 -38.34 -39.79 -3.22
N ALA A 49 -37.37 -40.26 -4.00
CA ALA A 49 -36.86 -39.54 -5.18
C ALA A 49 -37.88 -39.49 -6.33
N LYS A 50 -38.69 -40.53 -6.53
CA LYS A 50 -39.71 -40.59 -7.61
C LYS A 50 -40.97 -39.75 -7.36
N HIS A 51 -41.26 -39.39 -6.10
CA HIS A 51 -42.38 -38.49 -5.75
C HIS A 51 -41.99 -37.00 -5.72
N SER A 52 -40.77 -36.66 -6.14
CA SER A 52 -40.22 -35.31 -6.09
C SER A 52 -39.94 -34.75 -7.49
N GLU A 53 -40.97 -34.64 -8.34
CA GLU A 53 -40.91 -33.78 -9.54
C GLU A 53 -41.04 -32.28 -9.19
N ARG A 54 -41.35 -31.95 -7.93
CA ARG A 54 -41.01 -30.63 -7.38
C ARG A 54 -39.52 -30.63 -7.05
N PRO A 55 -38.76 -29.57 -7.39
CA PRO A 55 -37.36 -29.47 -6.99
C PRO A 55 -37.34 -29.63 -5.47
N ALA A 56 -36.78 -30.75 -5.03
CA ALA A 56 -36.69 -31.04 -3.62
C ALA A 56 -35.98 -29.85 -2.98
N SER A 57 -36.44 -29.40 -1.82
CA SER A 57 -35.74 -28.39 -1.02
C SER A 57 -34.25 -28.70 -0.77
N LYS A 58 -33.78 -29.91 -1.10
CA LYS A 58 -32.38 -30.33 -1.11
C LYS A 58 -31.55 -29.77 -2.27
N ASP A 59 -32.17 -29.39 -3.39
CA ASP A 59 -31.47 -28.72 -4.50
C ASP A 59 -31.32 -27.20 -4.27
N LEU A 60 -32.14 -26.63 -3.37
CA LEU A 60 -32.04 -25.23 -2.92
C LEU A 60 -31.08 -25.04 -1.74
N LEU A 61 -30.61 -26.14 -1.13
CA LEU A 61 -29.72 -26.13 0.02
C LEU A 61 -28.32 -26.50 -0.45
N LEU A 62 -27.42 -25.52 -0.52
CA LEU A 62 -26.00 -25.72 -0.79
C LEU A 62 -25.44 -26.79 0.17
N PRO A 63 -24.66 -27.77 -0.33
CA PRO A 63 -24.03 -28.75 0.53
C PRO A 63 -23.20 -28.05 1.61
N TRP A 64 -23.44 -28.38 2.88
CA TRP A 64 -22.70 -27.77 4.00
C TRP A 64 -21.19 -27.92 3.90
N LYS A 65 -20.72 -28.95 3.19
CA LYS A 65 -19.30 -29.13 2.85
C LYS A 65 -18.78 -27.98 1.96
N ASP A 66 -19.56 -27.59 0.96
CA ASP A 66 -19.19 -26.51 0.03
C ASP A 66 -19.33 -25.15 0.71
N VAL A 67 -20.34 -24.96 1.56
CA VAL A 67 -20.49 -23.76 2.41
C VAL A 67 -19.31 -23.64 3.38
N ALA A 68 -18.94 -24.71 4.08
CA ALA A 68 -17.79 -24.70 4.99
C ALA A 68 -16.47 -24.45 4.26
N LYS A 69 -16.31 -25.00 3.05
CA LYS A 69 -15.15 -24.74 2.20
C LYS A 69 -15.09 -23.26 1.78
N ALA A 70 -16.20 -22.70 1.27
CA ALA A 70 -16.28 -21.30 0.89
C ALA A 70 -16.01 -20.36 2.08
N LEU A 71 -16.55 -20.67 3.26
CA LEU A 71 -16.27 -19.92 4.50
C LEU A 71 -14.81 -20.02 4.92
N SER A 72 -14.18 -21.18 4.77
CA SER A 72 -12.75 -21.36 5.05
C SER A 72 -11.89 -20.58 4.07
N GLU A 73 -12.25 -20.54 2.79
CA GLU A 73 -11.57 -19.77 1.76
C GLU A 73 -11.72 -18.27 2.02
N SER A 74 -12.93 -17.79 2.31
CA SER A 74 -13.17 -16.39 2.66
C SER A 74 -12.46 -15.98 3.95
N ALA A 75 -12.41 -16.87 4.96
CA ALA A 75 -11.67 -16.61 6.19
C ALA A 75 -10.15 -16.48 5.92
N ARG A 76 -9.60 -17.35 5.06
CA ARG A 76 -8.20 -17.27 4.63
C ARG A 76 -7.92 -15.96 3.89
N GLU A 77 -8.80 -15.55 2.97
CA GLU A 77 -8.67 -14.28 2.26
C GLU A 77 -8.74 -13.08 3.19
N ALA A 78 -9.68 -13.09 4.14
CA ALA A 78 -9.79 -12.05 5.16
C ALA A 78 -8.52 -11.95 6.02
N LEU A 79 -7.90 -13.08 6.38
CA LEU A 79 -6.64 -13.09 7.11
C LEU A 79 -5.47 -12.51 6.30
N VAL A 80 -5.36 -12.86 5.01
CA VAL A 80 -4.33 -12.31 4.12
C VAL A 80 -4.50 -10.79 3.99
N LEU A 81 -5.74 -10.33 3.79
CA LEU A 81 -6.07 -8.91 3.70
C LEU A 81 -5.82 -8.18 5.02
N GLN A 82 -6.13 -8.79 6.16
CA GLN A 82 -5.84 -8.20 7.47
C GLN A 82 -4.33 -8.03 7.68
N LEU A 83 -3.51 -9.00 7.25
CA LEU A 83 -2.06 -8.91 7.33
C LEU A 83 -1.50 -7.82 6.42
N SER A 84 -2.00 -7.69 5.19
CA SER A 84 -1.57 -6.63 4.28
C SER A 84 -1.95 -5.25 4.82
N LEU A 85 -3.19 -5.07 5.28
CA LEU A 85 -3.65 -3.81 5.85
C LEU A 85 -2.87 -3.40 7.10
N ARG A 86 -2.50 -4.36 7.96
CA ARG A 86 -1.63 -4.06 9.12
C ARG A 86 -0.26 -3.55 8.68
N LYS A 87 0.35 -4.19 7.69
CA LYS A 87 1.62 -3.74 7.13
C LYS A 87 1.51 -2.32 6.55
N ASP A 88 0.43 -2.03 5.83
CA ASP A 88 0.18 -0.70 5.27
C ASP A 88 -0.04 0.35 6.37
N LEU A 89 -0.75 -0.01 7.45
CA LEU A 89 -0.92 0.86 8.61
C LEU A 89 0.41 1.17 9.29
N ASP A 90 1.27 0.17 9.50
CA ASP A 90 2.58 0.37 10.13
C ASP A 90 3.47 1.29 9.30
N LEU A 91 3.52 1.09 7.98
CA LEU A 91 4.26 1.97 7.06
C LEU A 91 3.72 3.40 7.08
N ASN A 92 2.40 3.56 6.96
CA ASN A 92 1.79 4.89 6.97
C ASN A 92 1.98 5.60 8.32
N ARG A 93 1.91 4.86 9.43
CA ARG A 93 2.11 5.42 10.77
C ARG A 93 3.48 6.06 10.92
N GLU A 94 4.53 5.43 10.39
CA GLU A 94 5.88 6.00 10.39
C GLU A 94 5.93 7.31 9.59
N VAL A 95 5.35 7.32 8.39
CA VAL A 95 5.28 8.52 7.53
C VAL A 95 4.53 9.64 8.23
N PHE A 96 3.37 9.36 8.83
CA PHE A 96 2.56 10.33 9.56
C PHE A 96 3.30 10.91 10.76
N GLN A 97 4.00 10.09 11.54
CA GLN A 97 4.78 10.58 12.68
C GLN A 97 5.87 11.56 12.21
N ARG A 98 6.61 11.21 11.15
CA ARG A 98 7.65 12.07 10.59
C ARG A 98 7.09 13.38 10.03
N LEU A 99 5.92 13.32 9.37
CA LEU A 99 5.22 14.51 8.86
C LEU A 99 4.65 15.39 9.99
N ALA A 100 4.12 14.79 11.05
CA ALA A 100 3.60 15.51 12.20
C ALA A 100 4.71 16.28 12.94
N THR A 101 5.87 15.65 13.15
CA THR A 101 7.05 16.33 13.71
C THR A 101 7.54 17.46 12.80
N TRP A 102 7.44 17.29 11.48
CA TRP A 102 7.81 18.33 10.53
C TRP A 102 6.85 19.53 10.53
N MET A 103 5.55 19.29 10.78
CA MET A 103 4.52 20.33 10.86
C MET A 103 4.39 20.99 12.24
N GLU A 104 5.03 20.46 13.29
CA GLU A 104 5.05 21.10 14.61
C GLU A 104 5.63 22.53 14.54
N PRO A 105 5.19 23.44 15.42
CA PRO A 105 4.72 24.78 15.06
C PRO A 105 5.85 25.67 14.56
N SER A 106 6.17 25.55 13.28
CA SER A 106 6.82 26.61 12.54
C SER A 106 5.74 27.65 12.25
N MET A 107 5.77 28.76 12.99
CA MET A 107 5.22 30.11 12.71
C MET A 107 4.00 30.20 11.76
N PRO A 108 2.91 30.93 12.07
CA PRO A 108 1.77 31.08 11.15
C PRO A 108 2.22 31.45 9.72
N TRP A 109 1.99 30.52 8.79
CA TRP A 109 2.40 30.66 7.40
C TRP A 109 1.43 31.61 6.70
N GLY A 110 1.91 32.81 6.38
CA GLY A 110 1.23 33.74 5.49
C GLY A 110 2.15 34.12 4.33
N VAL A 111 1.58 34.66 3.24
CA VAL A 111 2.31 35.17 2.07
C VAL A 111 3.48 36.12 2.39
N SER A 112 3.48 36.75 3.57
CA SER A 112 4.57 37.60 4.06
C SER A 112 5.75 36.85 4.66
N ASN A 113 5.56 35.58 5.05
CA ASN A 113 6.52 34.74 5.77
C ASN A 113 6.82 33.41 5.07
N THR A 114 6.25 33.14 3.88
CA THR A 114 6.50 31.93 3.08
C THR A 114 7.87 31.99 2.41
N SER A 115 8.93 31.83 3.18
CA SER A 115 10.27 31.57 2.64
C SER A 115 10.45 30.07 2.44
N LEU A 116 10.44 29.61 1.18
CA LEU A 116 10.69 28.21 0.84
C LEU A 116 12.05 27.72 1.37
N ALA A 117 13.03 28.63 1.51
CA ALA A 117 14.33 28.33 2.11
C ALA A 117 14.25 27.94 3.60
N ARG A 118 13.16 28.30 4.29
CA ARG A 118 12.92 27.95 5.69
C ARG A 118 12.05 26.69 5.85
N MET A 119 11.76 25.98 4.76
CA MET A 119 10.94 24.76 4.77
C MET A 119 11.81 23.53 4.49
N PRO A 120 12.62 23.05 5.46
CA PRO A 120 13.41 21.84 5.26
C PRO A 120 12.47 20.65 5.07
N LEU A 121 12.64 19.89 3.99
CA LEU A 121 11.86 18.69 3.76
C LEU A 121 12.41 17.51 4.58
N VAL A 122 11.51 16.62 5.00
CA VAL A 122 11.86 15.38 5.70
C VAL A 122 12.81 14.52 4.85
N ALA A 123 13.76 13.84 5.48
CA ALA A 123 14.71 12.96 4.79
C ALA A 123 14.06 11.70 4.21
N HIS A 124 13.02 11.19 4.87
CA HIS A 124 12.29 9.97 4.47
C HIS A 124 11.61 10.15 3.11
N PRO A 125 11.77 9.20 2.16
CA PRO A 125 11.32 9.37 0.78
C PRO A 125 9.81 9.62 0.64
N GLU A 126 8.97 8.82 1.31
CA GLU A 126 7.50 8.99 1.23
C GLU A 126 7.02 10.29 1.88
N ALA A 127 7.49 10.61 3.09
CA ALA A 127 7.18 11.89 3.74
C ALA A 127 7.69 13.08 2.91
N ARG A 128 8.85 12.97 2.27
CA ARG A 128 9.39 13.99 1.38
C ARG A 128 8.50 14.20 0.16
N ARG A 129 7.98 13.13 -0.44
CA ARG A 129 7.02 13.22 -1.54
C ARG A 129 5.79 14.02 -1.13
N HIS A 130 5.18 13.69 0.00
CA HIS A 130 4.03 14.45 0.52
C HIS A 130 4.37 15.91 0.84
N GLY A 131 5.55 16.17 1.41
CA GLY A 131 6.02 17.53 1.66
C GLY A 131 6.21 18.34 0.37
N LEU A 132 6.73 17.72 -0.69
CA LEU A 132 6.87 18.34 -2.02
C LEU A 132 5.51 18.61 -2.66
N ASP A 133 4.56 17.68 -2.58
CA ASP A 133 3.22 17.87 -3.11
C ASP A 133 2.51 19.03 -2.40
N TRP A 134 2.60 19.07 -1.06
CA TRP A 134 2.07 20.18 -0.27
C TRP A 134 2.73 21.51 -0.62
N LEU A 135 4.07 21.55 -0.71
CA LEU A 135 4.82 22.74 -1.07
C LEU A 135 4.44 23.25 -2.46
N THR A 136 4.24 22.33 -3.40
CA THR A 136 3.81 22.63 -4.77
C THR A 136 2.42 23.26 -4.78
N GLN A 137 1.47 22.69 -4.04
CA GLN A 137 0.12 23.27 -3.89
C GLN A 137 0.17 24.64 -3.22
N LEU A 138 0.98 24.79 -2.17
CA LEU A 138 1.18 26.06 -1.47
C LEU A 138 1.69 27.13 -2.44
N VAL A 139 2.75 26.85 -3.19
CA VAL A 139 3.30 27.80 -4.16
C VAL A 139 2.29 28.11 -5.26
N PHE A 140 1.66 27.08 -5.83
CA PHE A 140 0.69 27.24 -6.91
C PHE A 140 -0.48 28.15 -6.50
N HIS A 141 -1.13 27.88 -5.36
CA HIS A 141 -2.27 28.68 -4.91
C HIS A 141 -1.90 30.08 -4.40
N ASN A 142 -0.67 30.28 -3.92
CA ASN A 142 -0.19 31.60 -3.50
C ASN A 142 0.48 32.39 -4.63
N THR A 143 0.63 31.83 -5.84
CA THR A 143 1.38 32.46 -6.93
C THR A 143 0.80 33.83 -7.26
N ASP A 144 -0.51 33.93 -7.49
CA ASP A 144 -1.13 35.20 -7.88
C ASP A 144 -1.01 36.26 -6.78
N ALA A 145 -1.21 35.88 -5.52
CA ALA A 145 -1.08 36.78 -4.38
C ALA A 145 0.37 37.28 -4.19
N ILE A 146 1.37 36.42 -4.44
CA ILE A 146 2.79 36.80 -4.39
C ILE A 146 3.12 37.75 -5.54
N LEU A 147 2.66 37.46 -6.76
CA LEU A 147 2.89 38.31 -7.92
C LEU A 147 2.24 39.68 -7.75
N ASP A 148 1.02 39.75 -7.24
CA ASP A 148 0.31 41.01 -6.97
C ASP A 148 0.96 41.80 -5.83
N LYS A 149 1.46 41.13 -4.79
CA LYS A 149 2.14 41.83 -3.69
C LYS A 149 3.46 42.47 -4.12
N TYR A 150 4.20 41.81 -5.00
CA TYR A 150 5.58 42.19 -5.35
C TYR A 150 5.72 42.91 -6.70
N GLN A 151 4.67 42.91 -7.53
CA GLN A 151 4.54 43.70 -8.76
C GLN A 151 5.78 43.62 -9.66
N PHE A 152 6.11 42.41 -10.12
CA PHE A 152 7.20 42.21 -11.06
C PHE A 152 6.97 43.02 -12.34
N PRO A 153 8.03 43.55 -12.97
CA PRO A 153 7.90 44.33 -14.19
C PRO A 153 7.29 43.49 -15.33
N PRO A 154 6.52 44.09 -16.24
CA PRO A 154 5.98 43.39 -17.40
C PRO A 154 7.09 42.73 -18.21
N ILE A 155 6.83 41.52 -18.69
CA ILE A 155 7.74 40.81 -19.60
C ILE A 155 7.70 41.54 -20.94
N ASP A 156 8.75 42.27 -21.28
CA ASP A 156 8.88 42.91 -22.60
C ASP A 156 9.36 41.87 -23.65
N PRO A 157 8.49 41.45 -24.58
CA PRO A 157 8.83 40.44 -25.59
C PRO A 157 9.88 40.92 -26.60
N THR A 158 10.16 42.22 -26.68
CA THR A 158 11.14 42.77 -27.61
C THR A 158 12.57 42.62 -27.09
N THR A 159 12.73 42.27 -25.81
CA THR A 159 14.02 42.30 -25.13
C THR A 159 14.64 40.91 -25.08
N ARG A 160 15.06 40.44 -26.27
CA ARG A 160 15.67 39.12 -26.50
C ARG A 160 16.89 38.82 -25.62
N HIS A 161 17.53 39.85 -25.07
CA HIS A 161 18.63 39.76 -24.13
C HIS A 161 18.48 40.84 -23.06
N HIS A 162 17.60 40.61 -22.08
CA HIS A 162 17.53 41.51 -20.93
C HIS A 162 18.27 40.95 -19.72
N ARG A 163 19.16 41.82 -19.22
CA ARG A 163 19.76 41.76 -17.90
C ARG A 163 18.70 41.24 -16.91
N PRO A 164 19.01 40.23 -16.09
CA PRO A 164 18.04 39.73 -15.13
C PRO A 164 17.58 40.89 -14.26
N TYR A 165 16.27 41.05 -14.12
CA TYR A 165 15.72 42.03 -13.21
C TYR A 165 16.12 41.63 -11.78
N PHE A 166 16.63 42.59 -11.04
CA PHE A 166 17.03 42.42 -9.66
C PHE A 166 16.70 43.70 -8.90
N ASP A 167 15.95 43.55 -7.81
CA ASP A 167 15.61 44.66 -6.93
C ASP A 167 15.62 44.20 -5.46
N ILE A 168 15.84 45.15 -4.54
CA ILE A 168 15.88 44.91 -3.11
C ILE A 168 14.84 45.81 -2.44
N LEU A 169 13.74 45.20 -2.01
CA LEU A 169 12.70 45.86 -1.25
C LEU A 169 12.96 45.70 0.24
N ALA A 170 13.17 46.81 0.95
CA ALA A 170 13.26 46.82 2.40
C ALA A 170 11.97 47.39 3.00
N HIS A 171 11.35 46.66 3.92
CA HIS A 171 10.15 47.07 4.62
C HIS A 171 10.39 47.07 6.13
N ALA A 172 10.17 48.22 6.77
CA ALA A 172 10.20 48.34 8.22
C ALA A 172 8.91 47.79 8.82
N ASN A 173 9.04 46.84 9.73
CA ASN A 173 7.94 46.20 10.43
C ASN A 173 7.57 46.98 11.69
N ALA A 174 6.34 46.78 12.20
CA ALA A 174 5.84 47.45 13.40
C ALA A 174 6.63 47.13 14.68
N ASP A 175 7.35 46.01 14.71
CA ASP A 175 8.21 45.56 15.80
C ASP A 175 9.65 46.11 15.74
N SER A 176 9.87 47.16 14.93
CA SER A 176 11.21 47.73 14.66
C SER A 176 12.18 46.77 13.96
N SER A 177 11.73 45.63 13.45
CA SER A 177 12.52 44.78 12.56
C SER A 177 12.43 45.26 11.11
N VAL A 178 13.39 44.87 10.27
CA VAL A 178 13.37 45.17 8.84
C VAL A 178 13.28 43.85 8.08
N SER A 179 12.25 43.70 7.26
CA SER A 179 12.17 42.62 6.28
C SER A 179 12.79 43.06 4.96
N VAL A 180 13.65 42.22 4.40
CA VAL A 180 14.31 42.47 3.12
C VAL A 180 13.89 41.40 2.14
N VAL A 181 13.36 41.82 1.00
CA VAL A 181 12.94 40.95 -0.10
C VAL A 181 13.79 41.26 -1.32
N CYS A 182 14.56 40.27 -1.77
CA CYS A 182 15.29 40.34 -3.01
C CYS A 182 14.43 39.76 -4.13
N GLN A 183 14.03 40.59 -5.08
CA GLN A 183 13.33 40.16 -6.28
C GLN A 183 14.34 39.79 -7.35
N TYR A 184 14.10 38.69 -8.04
CA TYR A 184 14.90 38.24 -9.17
C TYR A 184 13.99 37.67 -10.24
N MET A 185 14.06 38.21 -11.45
CA MET A 185 13.32 37.69 -12.60
C MET A 185 14.24 37.55 -13.81
N ARG A 186 14.14 36.40 -14.49
CA ARG A 186 14.84 36.12 -15.74
C ARG A 186 13.88 35.45 -16.71
N THR A 187 13.92 35.89 -17.96
CA THR A 187 13.05 35.37 -19.02
C THR A 187 13.84 34.41 -19.91
N PHE A 188 13.19 33.30 -20.26
CA PHE A 188 13.72 32.31 -21.20
C PHE A 188 12.72 32.16 -22.34
N HIS A 189 13.22 32.15 -23.57
CA HIS A 189 12.39 32.04 -24.77
C HIS A 189 12.77 30.77 -25.54
N GLY A 190 11.78 30.01 -25.99
CA GLY A 190 12.00 28.79 -26.77
C GLY A 190 10.93 27.73 -26.53
N ALA A 191 11.14 26.55 -27.11
CA ALA A 191 10.33 25.37 -26.79
C ALA A 191 10.55 24.97 -25.33
N MET A 192 9.54 24.36 -24.69
CA MET A 192 9.57 24.01 -23.26
C MET A 192 10.80 23.16 -22.90
N ASP A 193 11.15 22.18 -23.73
CA ASP A 193 12.30 21.30 -23.49
C ASP A 193 13.64 22.05 -23.54
N ASP A 194 13.75 23.09 -24.36
CA ASP A 194 14.94 23.95 -24.42
C ASP A 194 14.98 24.90 -23.23
N VAL A 195 13.84 25.48 -22.84
CA VAL A 195 13.72 26.35 -21.67
C VAL A 195 14.07 25.60 -20.38
N VAL A 196 13.53 24.39 -20.17
CA VAL A 196 13.83 23.57 -19.00
C VAL A 196 15.33 23.27 -18.91
N ARG A 197 15.95 22.92 -20.04
CA ARG A 197 17.40 22.67 -20.12
C ARG A 197 18.21 23.92 -19.80
N LEU A 198 17.83 25.06 -20.35
CA LEU A 198 18.47 26.36 -20.10
C LEU A 198 18.33 26.76 -18.63
N VAL A 199 17.14 26.66 -18.03
CA VAL A 199 16.92 26.93 -16.60
C VAL A 199 17.78 26.03 -15.74
N TYR A 200 17.85 24.73 -16.06
CA TYR A 200 18.67 23.78 -15.30
C TYR A 200 20.16 24.15 -15.34
N GLN A 201 20.70 24.49 -16.51
CA GLN A 201 22.11 24.85 -16.67
C GLN A 201 22.42 26.23 -16.06
N GLU A 202 21.64 27.25 -16.41
CA GLU A 202 21.94 28.65 -16.10
C GLU A 202 21.54 29.07 -14.69
N GLU A 203 20.50 28.47 -14.12
CA GLU A 203 19.96 28.84 -12.82
C GLU A 203 20.21 27.75 -11.78
N ILE A 204 19.83 26.50 -12.04
CA ILE A 204 19.88 25.45 -11.03
C ILE A 204 21.33 25.02 -10.77
N GLN A 205 22.06 24.55 -11.77
CA GLN A 205 23.47 24.14 -11.59
C GLN A 205 24.37 25.30 -11.18
N ARG A 206 24.10 26.50 -11.68
CA ARG A 206 24.86 27.69 -11.32
C ARG A 206 24.61 28.15 -9.89
N LYS A 207 23.44 27.90 -9.31
CA LYS A 207 23.09 28.34 -7.95
C LYS A 207 23.10 27.22 -6.91
N SER A 208 23.10 25.95 -7.31
CA SER A 208 22.90 24.85 -6.37
C SER A 208 24.09 24.67 -5.43
N TYR A 209 25.31 25.09 -5.79
CA TYR A 209 26.56 24.85 -5.04
C TYR A 209 26.80 23.36 -4.67
N THR A 210 25.91 22.46 -5.07
CA THR A 210 25.91 21.03 -4.79
C THR A 210 27.02 20.38 -5.61
N GLY A 211 27.98 19.76 -4.93
CA GLY A 211 29.11 19.08 -5.58
C GLY A 211 30.32 19.97 -5.86
N MET A 212 30.34 21.22 -5.37
CA MET A 212 31.53 22.08 -5.38
C MET A 212 32.20 22.10 -4.01
N THR A 213 33.53 22.08 -4.00
CA THR A 213 34.30 22.30 -2.78
C THR A 213 34.15 23.75 -2.29
N PRO A 214 34.38 24.03 -0.98
CA PRO A 214 34.27 25.38 -0.44
C PRO A 214 35.13 26.43 -1.17
N ASP A 215 36.32 26.03 -1.64
CA ASP A 215 37.25 26.91 -2.35
C ASP A 215 36.78 27.24 -3.77
N GLU A 216 36.16 26.27 -4.44
CA GLU A 216 35.51 26.47 -5.75
C GLU A 216 34.30 27.41 -5.63
N CYS A 217 33.51 27.27 -4.55
CA CYS A 217 32.41 28.19 -4.24
C CYS A 217 32.90 29.63 -4.02
N ALA A 218 33.97 29.80 -3.24
CA ALA A 218 34.55 31.11 -2.92
C ALA A 218 35.11 31.80 -4.18
N SER A 219 35.85 31.05 -5.00
CA SER A 219 36.43 31.55 -6.25
C SER A 219 35.36 31.96 -7.26
N ARG A 220 34.28 31.18 -7.37
CA ARG A 220 33.16 31.46 -8.29
C ARG A 220 32.34 32.68 -7.86
N ASN A 221 32.19 32.93 -6.55
CA ASN A 221 31.57 34.15 -6.03
C ASN A 221 32.39 35.41 -6.36
N HIS A 222 33.73 35.31 -6.41
CA HIS A 222 34.60 36.44 -6.77
C HIS A 222 34.44 36.83 -8.24
N GLN A 223 34.40 35.85 -9.15
CA GLN A 223 34.13 36.09 -10.59
C GLN A 223 32.75 36.69 -10.85
N GLN A 224 31.70 36.22 -10.18
CA GLN A 224 30.35 36.76 -10.37
C GLN A 224 30.22 38.22 -9.93
N ARG A 225 31.00 38.66 -8.93
CA ARG A 225 31.04 40.07 -8.49
C ARG A 225 31.74 40.97 -9.51
N GLN A 226 32.74 40.48 -10.22
CA GLN A 226 33.47 41.25 -11.24
C GLN A 226 32.67 41.45 -12.54
N ILE A 227 31.74 40.54 -12.87
CA ILE A 227 30.92 40.62 -14.09
C ILE A 227 29.70 41.56 -13.91
N ARG A 228 29.38 41.95 -12.66
CA ARG A 228 28.17 42.72 -12.32
C ARG A 228 28.40 44.23 -12.12
N VAL A 229 29.60 44.73 -12.45
CA VAL A 229 29.97 46.16 -12.42
C VAL A 229 29.45 46.86 -13.67
#